data_AF-A0AAJ1MER2-F1
#
_entry.id   AF-A0AAJ1MER2-F1
#
_cell.length_a   1.000
_cell.length_b   1.000
_cell.length_c   1.000
_cell.angle_alpha   90.00
_cell.angle_beta   90.00
_cell.angle_gamma   90.00
#
_symmetry.space_group_name_H-M   'P 1'
#
loop_
_entity.id
_entity.type
_entity.pdbx_description
1 polymer ?
#
loop_
_entity_poly.entity_id
_entity_poly.type
_entity_poly.pdbx_seq_one_letter_code
_entity_poly.pdbx_strand_id
1 'polypeptide(L)'
;MLALLKSRVWQLLALVLAVLLLWQSVGHLLALRAADKARADLATERADAAAAAAETSQRYRKLEGTYRENLDTIARESGQAQARAAADADAARAAAGRLRGDLADYITAHRAAAQARAAAGQCTPDTGALDLLAELQRRADERAGELASIADDARARGTVCEWSYDAGLALMTDAALGQGP
;
A
#
# COMPACT_ATOMS: atom_id res chain seq x y z
N MET A 1 94.98 3.18 40.63
CA MET A 1 93.84 2.23 40.71
C MET A 1 92.47 2.93 40.71
N LEU A 2 92.26 4.05 41.43
CA LEU A 2 90.96 4.76 41.43
C LEU A 2 90.46 5.26 40.04
N ALA A 3 91.35 5.67 39.14
CA ALA A 3 90.96 6.16 37.81
C ALA A 3 90.35 5.07 36.91
N LEU A 4 90.82 3.82 37.03
CA LEU A 4 90.30 2.67 36.27
C LEU A 4 88.92 2.25 36.79
N LEU A 5 88.69 2.28 38.10
CA LEU A 5 87.36 2.03 38.69
C LEU A 5 86.34 3.08 38.25
N LYS A 6 86.71 4.38 38.27
CA LYS A 6 85.84 5.46 37.83
C LYS A 6 85.45 5.34 36.36
N SER A 7 86.38 4.92 35.50
CA SER A 7 86.13 4.65 34.09
C SER A 7 85.17 3.46 33.87
N ARG A 8 85.33 2.37 34.63
CA ARG A 8 84.45 1.19 34.53
C ARG A 8 83.03 1.49 35.01
N VAL A 9 82.87 2.30 36.05
CA VAL A 9 81.55 2.76 36.53
C VAL A 9 80.83 3.60 35.48
N TRP A 10 81.53 4.53 34.82
CA TRP A 10 80.93 5.33 33.73
C TRP A 10 80.53 4.49 32.52
N GLN A 11 81.31 3.46 32.18
CA GLN A 11 80.97 2.52 31.10
C GLN A 11 79.72 1.70 31.43
N LEU A 12 79.60 1.19 32.66
CA LEU A 12 78.40 0.47 33.10
C LEU A 12 77.16 1.38 33.11
N LEU A 13 77.31 2.62 33.57
CA LEU A 13 76.21 3.59 33.60
C LEU A 13 75.75 3.96 32.19
N ALA A 14 76.68 4.12 31.24
CA ALA A 14 76.35 4.33 29.83
C ALA A 14 75.66 3.11 29.20
N LEU A 15 76.08 1.88 29.53
CA LEU A 15 75.43 0.66 29.06
C LEU A 15 74.01 0.52 29.61
N VAL A 16 73.79 0.80 30.90
CA VAL A 16 72.45 0.77 31.50
C VAL A 16 71.54 1.82 30.85
N LEU A 17 72.05 3.02 30.61
CA LEU A 17 71.30 4.07 29.91
C LEU A 17 70.94 3.65 28.48
N ALA A 18 71.89 3.07 27.74
CA ALA A 18 71.65 2.55 26.39
C ALA A 18 70.59 1.44 26.37
N VAL A 19 70.60 0.54 27.35
CA VAL A 19 69.58 -0.52 27.49
C VAL A 19 68.21 0.07 27.81
N LEU A 20 68.13 1.08 28.68
CA LEU A 20 66.87 1.77 29.00
C LEU A 20 66.29 2.50 27.79
N LEU A 21 67.13 3.22 27.03
CA LEU A 21 66.73 3.89 25.80
C LEU A 21 66.26 2.89 24.75
N LEU A 22 66.96 1.76 24.60
CA LEU A 22 66.57 0.69 23.69
C LEU A 22 65.20 0.11 24.11
N TRP A 23 65.02 -0.18 25.40
CA TRP A 23 63.75 -0.67 25.94
C TRP A 23 62.60 0.31 25.69
N GLN A 24 62.82 1.61 25.95
CA GLN A 24 61.83 2.66 25.70
C GLN A 24 61.49 2.77 24.21
N SER A 25 62.49 2.72 23.33
CA SER A 25 62.28 2.82 21.88
C SER A 25 61.51 1.62 21.31
N VAL A 26 61.80 0.40 21.79
CA VAL A 26 61.05 -0.82 21.43
C VAL A 26 59.61 -0.73 21.94
N GLY A 27 59.40 -0.29 23.18
CA GLY A 27 58.07 -0.07 23.74
C GLY A 27 57.26 0.94 22.94
N HIS A 28 57.86 2.06 22.55
CA HIS A 28 57.20 3.08 21.73
C HIS A 28 56.84 2.55 20.34
N LEU A 29 57.73 1.80 19.68
CA LEU A 29 57.45 1.22 18.37
C LEU A 29 56.32 0.18 18.44
N LEU A 30 56.27 -0.64 19.48
CA LEU A 30 55.18 -1.59 19.71
C LEU A 30 53.85 -0.86 19.97
N ALA A 31 53.86 0.23 20.74
CA ALA A 31 52.68 1.03 21.01
C ALA A 31 52.13 1.69 19.73
N LEU A 32 53.01 2.24 18.87
CA LEU A 32 52.60 2.79 17.56
C LEU A 32 51.98 1.70 16.68
N ARG A 33 52.63 0.54 16.56
CA ARG A 33 52.10 -0.59 15.78
C ARG A 33 50.77 -1.10 16.33
N ALA A 34 50.60 -1.15 17.64
CA ALA A 34 49.35 -1.53 18.27
C ALA A 34 48.24 -0.50 18.00
N ALA A 35 48.56 0.80 18.04
CA ALA A 35 47.63 1.87 17.70
C ALA A 35 47.23 1.84 16.22
N ASP A 36 48.17 1.58 15.31
CA ASP A 36 47.87 1.48 13.88
C ASP A 36 47.02 0.26 13.55
N LYS A 37 47.28 -0.89 14.20
CA LYS A 37 46.40 -2.07 14.12
C LYS A 37 45.01 -1.76 14.65
N ALA A 38 44.89 -1.18 15.85
CA ALA A 38 43.60 -0.83 16.42
C ALA A 38 42.81 0.15 15.54
N ARG A 39 43.49 1.11 14.87
CA ARG A 39 42.85 2.00 13.89
C ARG A 39 42.38 1.26 12.64
N ALA A 40 43.18 0.33 12.13
CA ALA A 40 42.83 -0.49 10.98
C ALA A 40 41.65 -1.42 11.29
N ASP A 41 41.64 -2.03 12.47
CA ASP A 41 40.55 -2.88 12.95
C ASP A 41 39.27 -2.06 13.09
N LEU A 42 39.32 -0.90 13.76
CA LEU A 42 38.17 0.02 13.87
C LEU A 42 37.68 0.54 12.50
N ALA A 43 38.60 0.79 11.55
CA ALA A 43 38.22 1.20 10.20
C ALA A 43 37.51 0.08 9.46
N THR A 44 37.95 -1.16 9.64
CA THR A 44 37.34 -2.36 9.06
C THR A 44 35.96 -2.60 9.67
N GLU A 45 35.83 -2.59 10.99
CA GLU A 45 34.55 -2.70 11.69
C GLU A 45 33.55 -1.62 11.25
N ARG A 46 34.01 -0.37 11.09
CA ARG A 46 33.16 0.72 10.58
C ARG A 46 32.75 0.51 9.13
N ALA A 47 33.65 0.00 8.29
CA ALA A 47 33.34 -0.31 6.90
C ALA A 47 32.33 -1.46 6.80
N ASP A 48 32.49 -2.51 7.59
CA ASP A 48 31.58 -3.65 7.65
C ASP A 48 30.21 -3.22 8.19
N ALA A 49 30.18 -2.41 9.26
CA ALA A 49 28.94 -1.85 9.79
C ALA A 49 28.24 -0.93 8.78
N ALA A 50 28.99 -0.11 8.04
CA ALA A 50 28.44 0.74 6.98
C ALA A 50 27.92 -0.09 5.79
N ALA A 51 28.60 -1.17 5.42
CA ALA A 51 28.16 -2.09 4.38
C ALA A 51 26.87 -2.82 4.78
N ALA A 52 26.80 -3.34 6.01
CA ALA A 52 25.59 -3.97 6.55
C ALA A 52 24.42 -2.97 6.64
N ALA A 53 24.67 -1.73 7.08
CA ALA A 53 23.67 -0.66 7.08
C ALA A 53 23.20 -0.30 5.66
N ALA A 54 24.10 -0.28 4.68
CA ALA A 54 23.75 -0.04 3.29
C ALA A 54 22.89 -1.18 2.71
N GLU A 55 23.26 -2.44 2.95
CA GLU A 55 22.51 -3.62 2.49
C GLU A 55 21.09 -3.65 3.07
N THR A 56 20.96 -3.46 4.38
CA THR A 56 19.65 -3.38 5.05
C THR A 56 18.82 -2.23 4.47
N SER A 57 19.39 -1.04 4.28
CA SER A 57 18.68 0.09 3.67
C SER A 57 18.20 -0.21 2.24
N GLN A 58 18.99 -0.91 1.43
CA GLN A 58 18.58 -1.31 0.08
C GLN A 58 17.46 -2.34 0.11
N ARG A 59 17.51 -3.30 1.04
CA ARG A 59 16.45 -4.29 1.25
C ARG A 59 15.13 -3.62 1.63
N TYR A 60 15.15 -2.68 2.57
CA TYR A 60 13.96 -1.90 2.94
C TYR A 60 13.42 -1.08 1.78
N ARG A 61 14.28 -0.40 1.01
CA ARG A 61 13.83 0.37 -0.18
C ARG A 61 13.18 -0.51 -1.24
N LYS A 62 13.72 -1.70 -1.50
CA LYS A 62 13.11 -2.66 -2.44
C LYS A 62 11.75 -3.12 -1.95
N LEU A 63 11.66 -3.50 -0.67
CA LEU A 63 10.40 -3.95 -0.07
C LEU A 63 9.34 -2.85 -0.09
N GLU A 64 9.71 -1.62 0.27
CA GLU A 64 8.83 -0.45 0.21
C GLU A 64 8.39 -0.15 -1.24
N GLY A 65 9.28 -0.30 -2.21
CA GLY A 65 8.97 -0.17 -3.63
C GLY A 65 7.92 -1.18 -4.09
N THR A 66 8.12 -2.46 -3.80
CA THR A 66 7.14 -3.53 -4.11
C THR A 66 5.80 -3.27 -3.43
N TYR A 67 5.80 -2.86 -2.16
CA TYR A 67 4.57 -2.57 -1.43
C TYR A 67 3.81 -1.38 -2.05
N ARG A 68 4.51 -0.32 -2.43
CA ARG A 68 3.91 0.84 -3.11
C ARG A 68 3.29 0.46 -4.46
N GLU A 69 3.97 -0.36 -5.25
CA GLU A 69 3.46 -0.82 -6.54
C GLU A 69 2.21 -1.70 -6.40
N ASN A 70 2.20 -2.59 -5.40
CA ASN A 70 1.03 -3.40 -5.08
C ASN A 70 -0.15 -2.53 -4.63
N LEU A 71 0.09 -1.56 -3.75
CA LEU A 71 -0.94 -0.61 -3.31
C LEU A 71 -1.49 0.22 -4.47
N ASP A 72 -0.63 0.73 -5.37
CA ASP A 72 -1.05 1.49 -6.54
C ASP A 72 -1.88 0.63 -7.51
N THR A 73 -1.51 -0.64 -7.68
CA THR A 73 -2.27 -1.58 -8.50
C THR A 73 -3.66 -1.84 -7.92
N ILE A 74 -3.75 -2.12 -6.63
CA ILE A 74 -5.04 -2.31 -5.93
C ILE A 74 -5.90 -1.03 -5.99
N ALA A 75 -5.30 0.14 -5.77
CA ALA A 75 -6.01 1.42 -5.86
C ALA A 75 -6.56 1.68 -7.27
N ARG A 76 -5.79 1.36 -8.31
CA ARG A 76 -6.23 1.49 -9.71
C ARG A 76 -7.33 0.50 -10.06
N GLU A 77 -7.17 -0.78 -9.70
CA GLU A 77 -8.16 -1.82 -9.99
C GLU A 77 -9.49 -1.55 -9.28
N SER A 78 -9.44 -1.18 -7.99
CA SER A 78 -10.63 -0.79 -7.24
C SER A 78 -11.30 0.46 -7.80
N GLY A 79 -10.53 1.49 -8.16
CA GLY A 79 -11.05 2.69 -8.82
C GLY A 79 -11.72 2.39 -10.17
N GLN A 80 -11.13 1.50 -10.98
CA GLN A 80 -11.73 1.04 -12.23
C GLN A 80 -13.01 0.24 -12.00
N ALA A 81 -13.04 -0.64 -10.99
CA ALA A 81 -14.24 -1.41 -10.66
C ALA A 81 -15.39 -0.50 -10.21
N GLN A 82 -15.10 0.52 -9.39
CA GLN A 82 -16.09 1.53 -8.98
C GLN A 82 -16.61 2.34 -10.17
N ALA A 83 -15.72 2.78 -11.07
CA ALA A 83 -16.12 3.52 -12.27
C ALA A 83 -17.00 2.69 -13.20
N ARG A 84 -16.68 1.39 -13.39
CA ARG A 84 -17.52 0.47 -14.17
C ARG A 84 -18.89 0.28 -13.53
N ALA A 85 -18.95 0.04 -12.21
CA ALA A 85 -20.22 -0.10 -11.51
C ALA A 85 -21.09 1.16 -11.62
N ALA A 86 -20.50 2.35 -11.53
CA ALA A 86 -21.21 3.61 -11.73
C ALA A 86 -21.75 3.75 -13.16
N ALA A 87 -20.93 3.44 -14.17
CA ALA A 87 -21.35 3.47 -15.57
C ALA A 87 -22.47 2.46 -15.88
N ASP A 88 -22.39 1.25 -15.31
CA ASP A 88 -23.42 0.23 -15.46
C ASP A 88 -24.74 0.67 -14.81
N ALA A 89 -24.68 1.30 -13.63
CA ALA A 89 -25.86 1.86 -12.96
C ALA A 89 -26.50 2.98 -13.80
N ASP A 90 -25.70 3.87 -14.39
CA ASP A 90 -26.22 4.93 -15.27
C ASP A 90 -26.82 4.36 -16.57
N ALA A 91 -26.18 3.36 -17.16
CA ALA A 91 -26.71 2.66 -18.32
C ALA A 91 -28.05 1.97 -18.02
N ALA A 92 -28.17 1.34 -16.84
CA ALA A 92 -29.42 0.74 -16.37
C ALA A 92 -30.52 1.78 -16.16
N ARG A 93 -30.21 2.93 -15.54
CA ARG A 93 -31.17 4.05 -15.38
C ARG A 93 -31.64 4.59 -16.72
N ALA A 94 -30.73 4.75 -17.69
CA ALA A 94 -31.06 5.20 -19.03
C ALA A 94 -31.96 4.19 -19.77
N ALA A 95 -31.66 2.89 -19.66
CA ALA A 95 -32.49 1.83 -20.25
C ALA A 95 -33.90 1.81 -19.63
N ALA A 96 -34.01 1.92 -18.30
CA ALA A 96 -35.29 2.01 -17.61
C ALA A 96 -36.09 3.25 -18.03
N GLY A 97 -35.42 4.39 -18.24
CA GLY A 97 -36.03 5.61 -18.75
C GLY A 97 -36.62 5.43 -20.15
N ARG A 98 -35.89 4.79 -21.06
CA ARG A 98 -36.39 4.47 -22.41
C ARG A 98 -37.59 3.54 -22.37
N LEU A 99 -37.51 2.45 -21.59
CA LEU A 99 -38.62 1.49 -21.45
C LEU A 99 -39.90 2.16 -20.93
N ARG A 100 -39.78 3.11 -19.99
CA ARG A 100 -40.91 3.90 -19.49
C ARG A 100 -41.53 4.78 -20.58
N GLY A 101 -40.72 5.37 -21.44
CA GLY A 101 -41.17 6.13 -22.61
C GLY A 101 -41.92 5.24 -23.61
N ASP A 102 -41.30 4.13 -24.02
CA ASP A 102 -41.88 3.17 -24.97
C ASP A 102 -43.22 2.60 -24.45
N LEU A 103 -43.30 2.31 -23.14
CA LEU A 103 -44.53 1.84 -22.51
C LEU A 103 -45.62 2.91 -22.50
N ALA A 104 -45.28 4.17 -22.23
CA ALA A 104 -46.25 5.27 -22.25
C ALA A 104 -46.81 5.51 -23.66
N ASP A 105 -45.95 5.45 -24.68
CA ASP A 105 -46.36 5.56 -26.09
C ASP A 105 -47.26 4.39 -26.50
N TYR A 106 -46.89 3.16 -26.12
CA TYR A 106 -47.68 1.96 -26.36
C TYR A 106 -49.08 2.08 -25.73
N ILE A 107 -49.17 2.48 -24.46
CA ILE A 107 -50.45 2.66 -23.76
C ILE A 107 -51.29 3.73 -24.46
N THR A 108 -50.68 4.85 -24.86
CA THR A 108 -51.37 5.94 -25.54
C THR A 108 -51.95 5.49 -26.89
N ALA A 109 -51.16 4.79 -27.70
CA ALA A 109 -51.60 4.23 -28.98
C ALA A 109 -52.73 3.20 -28.79
N HIS A 110 -52.61 2.32 -27.80
CA HIS A 110 -53.65 1.34 -27.47
C HIS A 110 -54.96 1.98 -27.02
N ARG A 111 -54.90 3.04 -26.20
CA ARG A 111 -56.09 3.81 -25.79
C ARG A 111 -56.79 4.43 -27.00
N ALA A 112 -56.03 5.07 -27.90
CA ALA A 112 -56.61 5.66 -29.11
C ALA A 112 -57.31 4.62 -29.99
N ALA A 113 -56.69 3.44 -30.16
CA ALA A 113 -57.28 2.33 -30.90
C ALA A 113 -58.54 1.76 -30.22
N ALA A 114 -58.53 1.61 -28.89
CA ALA A 114 -59.68 1.14 -28.12
C ALA A 114 -60.86 2.12 -28.20
N GLN A 115 -60.60 3.42 -28.09
CA GLN A 115 -61.61 4.48 -28.26
C GLN A 115 -62.20 4.48 -29.67
N ALA A 116 -61.38 4.29 -30.71
CA ALA A 116 -61.86 4.19 -32.09
C ALA A 116 -62.79 2.97 -32.30
N ARG A 117 -62.46 1.81 -31.72
CA ARG A 117 -63.33 0.61 -31.76
C ARG A 117 -64.63 0.80 -30.99
N ALA A 118 -64.57 1.50 -29.86
CA ALA A 118 -65.74 1.85 -29.07
C ALA A 118 -66.68 2.82 -29.83
N ALA A 119 -66.12 3.84 -30.49
CA ALA A 119 -66.86 4.75 -31.34
C ALA A 119 -67.53 4.03 -32.54
N ALA A 120 -66.92 2.94 -33.02
CA ALA A 120 -67.48 2.07 -34.05
C ALA A 120 -68.50 1.04 -33.51
N GLY A 121 -68.83 1.07 -32.21
CA GLY A 121 -69.81 0.18 -31.57
C GLY A 121 -69.35 -1.27 -31.38
N GLN A 122 -68.06 -1.55 -31.52
CA GLN A 122 -67.53 -2.93 -31.55
C GLN A 122 -67.29 -3.50 -30.15
N CYS A 123 -66.89 -2.67 -29.17
CA CYS A 123 -66.57 -3.08 -27.80
C CYS A 123 -66.73 -1.91 -26.81
N THR A 124 -66.97 -2.23 -25.52
CA THR A 124 -66.79 -1.27 -24.42
C THR A 124 -65.31 -1.18 -24.05
N PRO A 125 -64.69 0.02 -24.02
CA PRO A 125 -63.27 0.15 -23.70
C PRO A 125 -63.05 0.00 -22.19
N ASP A 126 -62.18 -0.93 -21.78
CA ASP A 126 -61.63 -1.00 -20.42
C ASP A 126 -60.15 -0.63 -20.45
N THR A 127 -59.85 0.60 -20.05
CA THR A 127 -58.47 1.12 -19.98
C THR A 127 -57.84 0.97 -18.59
N GLY A 128 -58.65 0.63 -17.57
CA GLY A 128 -58.22 0.67 -16.17
C GLY A 128 -57.19 -0.40 -15.81
N ALA A 129 -57.29 -1.59 -16.41
CA ALA A 129 -56.33 -2.68 -16.17
C ALA A 129 -54.92 -2.35 -16.68
N LEU A 130 -54.81 -1.71 -17.86
CA LEU A 130 -53.53 -1.25 -18.42
C LEU A 130 -52.89 -0.15 -17.57
N ASP A 131 -53.70 0.80 -17.10
CA ASP A 131 -53.24 1.90 -16.24
C ASP A 131 -52.74 1.38 -14.89
N LEU A 132 -53.45 0.40 -14.30
CA LEU A 132 -53.04 -0.26 -13.06
C LEU A 132 -51.69 -0.98 -13.23
N LEU A 133 -51.52 -1.76 -14.31
CA LEU A 133 -50.27 -2.47 -14.58
C LEU A 133 -49.10 -1.50 -14.80
N ALA A 134 -49.33 -0.38 -15.50
CA ALA A 134 -48.32 0.64 -15.71
C ALA A 134 -47.90 1.31 -14.39
N GLU A 135 -48.86 1.62 -13.52
CA GLU A 135 -48.58 2.20 -12.20
C GLU A 135 -47.88 1.21 -11.26
N LEU A 136 -48.27 -0.07 -11.29
CA LEU A 136 -47.59 -1.13 -10.54
C LEU A 136 -46.15 -1.30 -11.00
N GLN A 137 -45.92 -1.32 -12.31
CA GLN A 137 -44.56 -1.38 -12.89
C GLN A 137 -43.73 -0.18 -12.44
N ARG A 138 -44.29 1.04 -12.51
CA ARG A 138 -43.60 2.26 -12.07
C ARG A 138 -43.17 2.18 -10.61
N ARG A 139 -44.07 1.77 -9.71
CA ARG A 139 -43.76 1.64 -8.28
C ARG A 139 -42.75 0.52 -8.00
N ALA A 140 -42.85 -0.59 -8.72
CA ALA A 140 -41.91 -1.70 -8.60
C ALA A 140 -40.50 -1.25 -9.02
N ASP A 141 -40.38 -0.56 -10.15
CA ASP A 141 -39.11 -0.04 -10.65
C ASP A 141 -38.50 1.03 -9.74
N GLU A 142 -39.33 1.95 -9.22
CA GLU A 142 -38.87 2.95 -8.23
C GLU A 142 -38.32 2.27 -6.98
N ARG A 143 -39.05 1.28 -6.44
CA ARG A 143 -38.60 0.55 -5.26
C ARG A 143 -37.34 -0.28 -5.53
N ALA A 144 -37.24 -0.89 -6.71
CA ALA A 144 -36.04 -1.59 -7.12
C ALA A 144 -34.83 -0.64 -7.22
N GLY A 145 -35.04 0.57 -7.74
CA GLY A 145 -34.01 1.62 -7.81
C GLY A 145 -33.53 2.07 -6.44
N GLU A 146 -34.43 2.27 -5.48
CA GLU A 146 -34.06 2.57 -4.09
C GLU A 146 -33.23 1.45 -3.47
N LEU A 147 -33.66 0.20 -3.62
CA LEU A 147 -32.93 -0.97 -3.10
C LEU A 147 -31.54 -1.10 -3.74
N ALA A 148 -31.44 -0.89 -5.06
CA ALA A 148 -30.16 -0.88 -5.76
C ALA A 148 -29.23 0.21 -5.20
N SER A 149 -29.74 1.43 -4.98
CA SER A 149 -28.93 2.52 -4.42
C SER A 149 -28.38 2.20 -3.02
N ILE A 150 -29.19 1.57 -2.17
CA ILE A 150 -28.78 1.13 -0.84
C ILE A 150 -27.73 0.03 -0.94
N ALA A 151 -27.90 -0.92 -1.87
CA ALA A 151 -26.96 -2.00 -2.10
C ALA A 151 -25.60 -1.48 -2.61
N ASP A 152 -25.60 -0.54 -3.56
CA ASP A 152 -24.39 0.09 -4.09
C ASP A 152 -23.62 0.84 -2.99
N ASP A 153 -24.34 1.59 -2.16
CA ASP A 153 -23.79 2.35 -1.05
C ASP A 153 -23.26 1.44 0.08
N ALA A 154 -23.97 0.36 0.39
CA ALA A 154 -23.48 -0.68 1.30
C ALA A 154 -22.23 -1.38 0.75
N ARG A 155 -22.19 -1.68 -0.55
CA ARG A 155 -21.02 -2.26 -1.21
C ARG A 155 -19.83 -1.32 -1.15
N ALA A 156 -20.01 -0.04 -1.45
CA ALA A 156 -18.95 0.97 -1.39
C ALA A 156 -18.35 1.04 0.03
N ARG A 157 -19.17 1.13 1.08
CA ARG A 157 -18.69 1.07 2.47
C ARG A 157 -18.00 -0.24 2.79
N GLY A 158 -18.56 -1.38 2.37
CA GLY A 158 -18.00 -2.70 2.58
C GLY A 158 -16.59 -2.83 2.01
N THR A 159 -16.37 -2.32 0.79
CA THR A 159 -15.04 -2.34 0.16
C THR A 159 -14.01 -1.51 0.92
N VAL A 160 -14.42 -0.39 1.54
CA VAL A 160 -13.52 0.41 2.39
C VAL A 160 -13.16 -0.33 3.67
N CYS A 161 -14.13 -1.02 4.29
CA CYS A 161 -13.88 -1.85 5.48
C CYS A 161 -12.93 -3.01 5.18
N GLU A 162 -13.14 -3.73 4.07
CA GLU A 162 -12.28 -4.83 3.63
C GLU A 162 -10.85 -4.33 3.39
N TRP A 163 -10.69 -3.23 2.65
CA TRP A 163 -9.37 -2.64 2.42
C TRP A 163 -8.68 -2.19 3.71
N SER A 164 -9.43 -1.58 4.64
CA SER A 164 -8.88 -1.15 5.93
C SER A 164 -8.42 -2.35 6.77
N TYR A 165 -9.18 -3.46 6.72
CA TYR A 165 -8.83 -4.71 7.39
C TYR A 165 -7.58 -5.34 6.78
N ASP A 166 -7.52 -5.47 5.45
CA ASP A 166 -6.37 -6.03 4.73
C ASP A 166 -5.10 -5.20 4.97
N ALA A 167 -5.21 -3.88 4.99
CA ALA A 167 -4.12 -2.99 5.32
C ALA A 167 -3.62 -3.20 6.77
N GLY A 168 -4.54 -3.35 7.72
CA GLY A 168 -4.21 -3.65 9.12
C GLY A 168 -3.56 -5.03 9.28
N LEU A 169 -4.08 -6.04 8.58
CA LEU A 169 -3.54 -7.40 8.58
C LEU A 169 -2.14 -7.46 7.99
N ALA A 170 -1.90 -6.78 6.88
CA ALA A 170 -0.58 -6.67 6.26
C ALA A 170 0.42 -6.04 7.23
N LEU A 171 0.03 -4.96 7.92
CA LEU A 171 0.88 -4.29 8.91
C LEU A 171 1.22 -5.19 10.11
N MET A 172 0.25 -5.95 10.61
CA MET A 172 0.51 -6.94 11.69
C MET A 172 1.41 -8.08 11.23
N THR A 173 1.22 -8.56 10.00
CA THR A 173 2.01 -9.65 9.43
C THR A 173 3.46 -9.21 9.23
N ASP A 174 3.69 -8.02 8.70
CA ASP A 174 5.02 -7.44 8.55
C ASP A 174 5.69 -7.18 9.92
N ALA A 175 4.94 -6.72 10.92
CA ALA A 175 5.46 -6.54 12.27
C ALA A 175 5.88 -7.88 12.92
N ALA A 176 5.14 -8.96 12.64
CA ALA A 176 5.45 -10.31 13.12
C ALA A 176 6.67 -10.92 12.39
N LEU A 177 6.86 -10.62 11.10
CA LEU A 177 8.00 -11.09 10.31
C LEU A 177 9.25 -10.21 10.50
N GLY A 178 9.09 -8.97 10.94
CA GLY A 178 10.16 -7.99 11.21
C GLY A 178 10.78 -8.08 12.61
N GLN A 179 10.30 -8.97 13.48
CA GLN A 179 10.91 -9.29 14.78
C GLN A 179 11.64 -10.65 14.72
N GLY A 180 12.73 -10.69 13.95
CA GLY A 180 13.75 -11.72 14.10
C GLY A 180 15.07 -11.05 14.50
N PRO A 181 15.69 -11.38 15.64
CA PRO A 181 17.09 -11.02 15.87
C PRO A 181 18.00 -11.66 14.81
#